data_AF-A0A7S0A5J5-F1
#
_entry.id   AF-A0A7S0A5J5-F1
#
_cell.length_a   1.000
_cell.length_b   1.000
_cell.length_c   1.000
_cell.angle_alpha   90.00
_cell.angle_beta   90.00
_cell.angle_gamma   90.00
#
_symmetry.space_group_name_H-M   'P 1'
#
loop_
_entity.id
_entity.type
_entity.pdbx_description
1 polymer ?
#
loop_
_entity_poly.entity_id
_entity_poly.type
_entity_poly.pdbx_seq_one_letter_code
_entity_poly.pdbx_strand_id
1 'polypeptide(L)'
;QQKADWAVQWMNRENSFAERIVAFAAVEGVLFSGSFCAIYWLKKRGLMPGLTFSNELISRDEGLHAEFACLIYGMLQQKLPDDVVHGIVGAAVEVERRFICE
;
A
#
# COMPACT_ATOMS: atom_id res chain seq x y z
N GLN A 1 -14.33 4.15 4.28
CA GLN A 1 -14.04 5.36 5.09
C GLN A 1 -12.66 5.29 5.72
N GLN A 2 -12.38 4.30 6.59
CA GLN A 2 -11.11 4.17 7.32
C GLN A 2 -9.82 4.23 6.45
N LYS A 3 -9.80 3.62 5.27
CA LYS A 3 -8.69 3.74 4.30
C LYS A 3 -8.40 5.19 3.89
N ALA A 4 -9.45 5.94 3.57
CA ALA A 4 -9.33 7.33 3.16
C ALA A 4 -8.88 8.21 4.33
N ASP A 5 -9.43 7.97 5.52
CA ASP A 5 -9.07 8.73 6.72
C ASP A 5 -7.60 8.49 7.11
N TRP A 6 -7.13 7.23 7.02
CA TRP A 6 -5.72 6.90 7.22
C TRP A 6 -4.82 7.60 6.19
N ALA A 7 -5.21 7.60 4.91
CA ALA A 7 -4.44 8.28 3.87
C ALA A 7 -4.35 9.79 4.11
N VAL A 8 -5.46 10.44 4.49
CA VAL A 8 -5.49 11.88 4.81
C VAL A 8 -4.62 12.22 6.02
N GLN A 9 -4.62 11.37 7.05
CA GLN A 9 -3.76 11.53 8.23
C GLN A 9 -2.28 11.59 7.86
N TRP A 10 -1.82 10.84 6.87
CA TRP A 10 -0.40 10.79 6.51
C TRP A 10 -0.02 11.71 5.34
N MET A 11 -0.93 11.97 4.39
CA MET A 11 -0.64 12.74 3.18
C MET A 11 -0.75 14.26 3.33
N ASN A 12 -0.92 14.76 4.57
CA ASN A 12 -1.04 16.19 4.83
C ASN A 12 0.32 16.93 4.83
N ARG A 13 0.26 18.26 4.89
CA ARG A 13 1.43 19.15 4.84
C ARG A 13 2.21 19.24 6.15
N GLU A 14 1.61 18.85 7.27
CA GLU A 14 2.22 18.89 8.60
C GLU A 14 3.24 17.77 8.79
N ASN A 15 3.03 16.62 8.12
CA ASN A 15 3.99 15.52 8.12
C ASN A 15 5.26 15.85 7.31
N SER A 16 6.36 15.25 7.68
CA SER A 16 7.62 15.31 6.95
C SER A 16 7.54 14.59 5.60
N PHE A 17 8.49 14.88 4.70
CA PHE A 17 8.62 14.12 3.45
C PHE A 17 8.90 12.63 3.71
N ALA A 18 9.70 12.32 4.73
CA ALA A 18 10.03 10.95 5.10
C ALA A 18 8.78 10.17 5.57
N GLU A 19 7.89 10.79 6.35
CA GLU A 19 6.61 10.17 6.75
C GLU A 19 5.70 9.97 5.54
N ARG A 20 5.58 10.98 4.68
CA ARG A 20 4.74 10.88 3.48
C ARG A 20 5.20 9.79 2.52
N ILE A 21 6.51 9.64 2.29
CA ILE A 21 7.00 8.61 1.35
C ILE A 21 6.82 7.19 1.90
N VAL A 22 6.95 6.98 3.22
CA VAL A 22 6.64 5.70 3.86
C VAL A 22 5.14 5.41 3.79
N ALA A 23 4.31 6.40 4.08
CA ALA A 23 2.87 6.25 3.97
C ALA A 23 2.44 5.99 2.52
N PHE A 24 3.06 6.65 1.54
CA PHE A 24 2.85 6.39 0.13
C PHE A 24 3.19 4.94 -0.25
N ALA A 25 4.35 4.43 0.18
CA ALA A 25 4.70 3.03 -0.03
C ALA A 25 3.64 2.07 0.54
N ALA A 26 3.02 2.40 1.68
CA ALA A 26 1.94 1.62 2.25
C ALA A 26 0.61 1.77 1.47
N VAL A 27 0.31 2.93 0.88
CA VAL A 27 -0.86 3.09 -0.02
C VAL A 27 -0.74 2.18 -1.24
N GLU A 28 0.42 2.19 -1.90
CA GLU A 28 0.62 1.44 -3.15
C GLU A 28 0.85 -0.06 -2.89
N GLY A 29 1.55 -0.41 -1.79
CA GLY A 29 2.00 -1.79 -1.53
C GLY A 29 1.17 -2.57 -0.51
N VAL A 30 0.47 -1.91 0.42
CA VAL A 30 -0.29 -2.57 1.50
C VAL A 30 -1.78 -2.39 1.30
N LEU A 31 -2.25 -1.15 1.15
CA LEU A 31 -3.66 -0.90 0.89
C LEU A 31 -4.00 -1.49 -0.50
N PHE A 32 -5.10 -2.25 -0.57
CA PHE A 32 -5.54 -3.02 -1.76
C PHE A 32 -4.80 -4.33 -2.07
N SER A 33 -3.74 -4.67 -1.34
CA SER A 33 -3.07 -5.97 -1.49
C SER A 33 -4.05 -7.15 -1.33
N GLY A 34 -5.03 -7.02 -0.43
CA GLY A 34 -6.09 -7.99 -0.22
C GLY A 34 -7.03 -8.12 -1.40
N SER A 35 -7.43 -7.00 -2.02
CA SER A 35 -8.27 -6.99 -3.23
C SER A 35 -7.55 -7.66 -4.41
N PHE A 36 -6.28 -7.35 -4.63
CA PHE A 36 -5.50 -7.98 -5.70
C PHE A 36 -5.39 -9.49 -5.51
N CYS A 37 -5.18 -9.95 -4.27
CA CYS A 37 -5.16 -11.37 -3.91
C CYS A 37 -6.53 -12.04 -4.16
N ALA A 38 -7.63 -11.40 -3.74
CA ALA A 38 -8.98 -11.93 -3.93
C ALA A 38 -9.35 -12.07 -5.41
N ILE A 39 -8.91 -11.14 -6.28
CA ILE A 39 -9.12 -11.26 -7.72
C ILE A 39 -8.21 -12.34 -8.31
N TYR A 40 -6.96 -12.46 -7.84
CA TYR A 40 -6.07 -13.54 -8.26
C TYR A 40 -6.62 -14.93 -7.90
N TRP A 41 -7.38 -15.04 -6.80
CA TRP A 41 -8.10 -16.27 -6.47
C TRP A 41 -9.11 -16.70 -7.55
N LEU A 42 -9.80 -15.76 -8.20
CA LEU A 42 -10.66 -16.04 -9.35
C LEU A 42 -9.85 -16.55 -10.54
N LYS A 43 -8.66 -15.97 -10.77
CA LYS A 43 -7.73 -16.43 -11.81
C LYS A 43 -7.35 -17.89 -11.62
N LYS A 44 -7.03 -18.29 -10.39
CA LYS A 44 -6.68 -19.68 -10.05
C LYS A 44 -7.79 -20.68 -10.42
N ARG A 45 -9.04 -20.22 -10.48
CA ARG A 45 -10.22 -21.03 -10.86
C ARG A 45 -10.59 -20.91 -12.34
N GLY A 46 -9.82 -20.16 -13.14
CA GLY A 46 -10.10 -19.93 -14.56
C GLY A 46 -11.29 -19.02 -14.83
N LEU A 47 -11.67 -18.15 -13.88
CA LEU A 47 -12.82 -17.26 -13.99
C LEU A 47 -12.39 -15.83 -14.35
N MET A 48 -13.28 -15.10 -15.04
CA MET A 48 -13.16 -13.66 -15.32
C MET A 48 -11.83 -13.24 -15.98
N PRO A 49 -11.44 -13.82 -17.13
CA PRO A 49 -10.11 -13.66 -17.72
C PRO A 49 -9.69 -12.20 -17.96
N GLY A 50 -10.62 -11.36 -18.44
CA GLY A 50 -10.36 -9.93 -18.63
C GLY A 50 -10.03 -9.19 -17.33
N LEU A 51 -10.87 -9.38 -16.30
CA LEU A 51 -10.65 -8.81 -14.97
C LEU A 51 -9.32 -9.27 -14.37
N THR A 52 -9.04 -10.58 -14.43
CA THR A 52 -7.83 -11.14 -13.83
C THR A 52 -6.55 -10.71 -14.55
N PHE A 53 -6.61 -10.52 -15.87
CA PHE A 53 -5.49 -10.00 -16.63
C PHE A 53 -5.22 -8.54 -16.30
N SER A 54 -6.26 -7.69 -16.26
CA SER A 54 -6.11 -6.30 -15.83
C SER A 54 -5.57 -6.21 -14.40
N ASN A 55 -6.04 -7.07 -13.49
CA ASN A 55 -5.53 -7.14 -12.11
C ASN A 55 -4.04 -7.46 -12.04
N GLU A 56 -3.51 -8.33 -12.90
CA GLU A 56 -2.07 -8.61 -12.95
C GLU A 56 -1.26 -7.41 -13.42
N LEU A 57 -1.76 -6.69 -14.43
CA LEU A 57 -1.07 -5.49 -14.91
C LEU A 57 -1.08 -4.39 -13.84
N ILE A 58 -2.23 -4.15 -13.20
CA ILE A 58 -2.35 -3.12 -12.16
C ILE A 58 -1.50 -3.49 -10.95
N SER A 59 -1.63 -4.70 -10.40
CA SER A 59 -0.84 -5.11 -9.23
C SER A 59 0.68 -5.12 -9.47
N ARG A 60 1.12 -5.40 -10.69
CA ARG A 60 2.53 -5.22 -11.10
C ARG A 60 2.94 -3.75 -11.03
N ASP A 61 2.12 -2.86 -11.58
CA ASP A 61 2.41 -1.42 -11.65
C ASP A 61 2.41 -0.80 -10.24
N GLU A 62 1.48 -1.19 -9.36
CA GLU A 62 1.50 -0.75 -7.94
C GLU A 62 2.74 -1.27 -7.18
N GLY A 63 3.20 -2.49 -7.49
CA GLY A 63 4.46 -3.01 -6.99
C GLY A 63 5.65 -2.13 -7.37
N LEU A 64 5.70 -1.67 -8.62
CA LEU A 64 6.73 -0.75 -9.11
C LEU A 64 6.67 0.61 -8.39
N HIS A 65 5.48 1.14 -8.14
CA HIS A 65 5.31 2.40 -7.39
C HIS A 65 5.80 2.27 -5.94
N ALA A 66 5.45 1.17 -5.27
CA ALA A 66 5.91 0.89 -3.91
C ALA A 66 7.43 0.73 -3.83
N GLU A 67 8.03 -0.01 -4.78
CA GLU A 67 9.50 -0.15 -4.87
C GLU A 67 10.19 1.20 -5.10
N PHE A 68 9.61 2.06 -5.94
CA PHE A 68 10.12 3.41 -6.17
C PHE A 68 10.11 4.24 -4.88
N ALA A 69 9.02 4.17 -4.09
CA ALA A 69 8.94 4.85 -2.80
C ALA A 69 10.02 4.36 -1.82
N CYS A 70 10.24 3.04 -1.77
CA CYS A 70 11.31 2.42 -0.98
C CYS A 70 12.71 2.89 -1.41
N LEU A 71 12.95 2.99 -2.72
CA LEU A 71 14.21 3.50 -3.26
C LEU A 71 14.46 4.95 -2.83
N ILE A 72 13.47 5.82 -2.99
CA ILE A 72 13.56 7.24 -2.58
C ILE A 72 13.80 7.35 -1.08
N TYR A 73 13.09 6.58 -0.25
CA TYR A 73 13.34 6.54 1.20
C TYR A 73 14.75 6.04 1.54
N GLY A 74 15.24 5.04 0.80
CA GLY A 74 16.60 4.50 0.91
C GLY A 74 17.69 5.55 0.70
N MET A 75 17.44 6.53 -0.18
CA MET A 75 18.34 7.64 -0.52
C MET A 75 18.29 8.81 0.48
N LEU A 76 17.33 8.83 1.41
CA LEU A 76 17.24 9.89 2.42
C LEU A 76 18.42 9.83 3.41
N GLN A 77 18.99 11.01 3.67
CA GLN A 77 20.05 11.17 4.67
C GLN A 77 19.50 11.13 6.10
N GLN A 78 18.31 11.70 6.31
CA GLN A 78 17.60 11.72 7.59
C GLN A 78 16.39 10.79 7.48
N LYS A 79 16.56 9.56 7.95
CA LYS A 79 15.49 8.55 8.00
C LYS A 79 14.69 8.69 9.28
N LEU A 80 13.47 8.17 9.26
CA LEU A 80 12.64 8.10 10.46
C LEU A 80 13.19 7.02 11.41
N PRO A 81 12.92 7.15 12.71
CA PRO A 81 13.06 6.04 13.64
C PRO A 81 12.24 4.83 13.21
N ASP A 82 12.77 3.61 13.41
CA ASP A 82 12.12 2.37 12.99
C ASP A 82 10.74 2.19 13.62
N ASP A 83 10.54 2.63 14.86
CA ASP A 83 9.24 2.56 15.55
C ASP A 83 8.17 3.40 14.85
N VAL A 84 8.54 4.55 14.29
CA VAL A 84 7.63 5.39 13.49
C VAL A 84 7.27 4.70 12.19
N VAL A 85 8.25 4.14 11.48
CA VAL A 85 8.02 3.38 10.24
C VAL A 85 7.10 2.19 10.48
N HIS A 86 7.38 1.39 11.52
CA HIS A 86 6.54 0.27 11.91
C HIS A 86 5.14 0.72 12.33
N GLY A 87 5.01 1.87 12.99
CA GLY A 87 3.71 2.45 13.33
C GLY A 87 2.86 2.78 12.10
N ILE A 88 3.46 3.44 11.09
CA ILE A 88 2.78 3.79 9.83
C ILE A 88 2.32 2.51 9.10
N VAL A 89 3.24 1.58 8.88
CA VAL A 89 2.95 0.34 8.14
C VAL A 89 1.97 -0.55 8.90
N GLY A 90 2.15 -0.70 10.23
CA GLY A 90 1.25 -1.48 11.08
C GLY A 90 -0.18 -0.94 11.09
N ALA A 91 -0.35 0.39 11.13
CA ALA A 91 -1.67 1.00 11.01
C ALA A 91 -2.32 0.74 9.64
N ALA A 92 -1.55 0.80 8.54
CA ALA A 92 -2.05 0.46 7.20
C ALA A 92 -2.50 -1.01 7.12
N VAL A 93 -1.71 -1.94 7.68
CA VAL A 93 -2.05 -3.36 7.73
C VAL A 93 -3.34 -3.61 8.51
N GLU A 94 -3.54 -2.95 9.65
CA GLU A 94 -4.77 -3.07 10.44
C GLU A 94 -6.00 -2.62 9.63
N VAL A 95 -5.88 -1.49 8.92
CA VAL A 95 -6.94 -0.96 8.06
C VAL A 95 -7.26 -1.92 6.90
N GLU A 96 -6.25 -2.46 6.23
CA GLU A 96 -6.44 -3.43 5.14
C GLU A 96 -7.04 -4.73 5.66
N ARG A 97 -6.56 -5.25 6.80
CA ARG A 97 -7.08 -6.49 7.40
C ARG A 97 -8.55 -6.38 7.72
N ARG A 98 -8.98 -5.28 8.34
CA ARG A 98 -10.41 -5.04 8.61
C ARG A 98 -11.21 -5.03 7.31
N PHE A 99 -10.74 -4.32 6.28
CA PHE A 99 -11.44 -4.26 5.00
C PHE A 99 -11.66 -5.62 4.33
N ILE A 100 -10.74 -6.58 4.48
CA ILE A 100 -10.88 -7.92 3.86
C ILE A 100 -11.56 -8.96 4.74
N CYS A 101 -11.54 -8.79 6.06
CA CYS A 101 -12.05 -9.77 7.01
C CYS A 101 -13.39 -9.40 7.65
N GLU A 102 -13.76 -8.12 7.65
CA GLU A 102 -14.98 -7.56 8.26
C GLU A 102 -15.82 -6.83 7.20
#